data_AF-A0A960EIA2-F1
#
_entry.id   AF-A0A960EIA2-F1
#
_cell.length_a   1.000
_cell.length_b   1.000
_cell.length_c   1.000
_cell.angle_alpha   90.00
_cell.angle_beta   90.00
_cell.angle_gamma   90.00
#
_symmetry.space_group_name_H-M   'P 1'
#
loop_
_entity.id
_entity.type
_entity.pdbx_description
1 polymer ?
#
loop_
_entity_poly.entity_id
_entity_poly.type
_entity_poly.pdbx_seq_one_letter_code
_entity_poly.pdbx_strand_id
1 'polypeptide(L)'
;MIRDDLAAAVRAGLQALSVEPLPDHVSLERPANRDHGDWSTNVALASAKRAGRNPRELAAELVAHLEADPPAHVVGVEVAGPGFVNFRLAPSWLHDVLDDVLEGGLDGYARPDVGGGARVNVEFVSANPTGPVHAGHARGAAHGDALARLLERTGHQVTREFYINDRGVQMQRFGASLAARKAGEEPPEDGYLGAYIVEWAQGMPDDVDPVVWGEERALADQREVLGSFGVAFDEWFSELTLVASGAIAETLEELAACGATYEADGALWLRSTDHGDAKDRVLVKGDGEYTYLLPDIAYHRDKFSRADRLINVWGADHHGYIDRMKAAMAFLGHDPDQLEIEIVQLVDLLSDGEPVRLSKRAGTVVELRDIVDEVGADAARLTYLLQSIDSRQTVDLAEVASQGMDNPVFYVQMAHARIHGIAR
;
A
#
# COMPACT_ATOMS: atom_id res chain seq x y z
N MET A 1 11.05 13.21 -18.22
CA MET A 1 12.17 13.62 -19.10
C MET A 1 11.62 14.04 -20.46
N ILE A 2 11.56 13.21 -21.51
CA ILE A 2 11.13 13.70 -22.85
C ILE A 2 9.74 14.37 -22.89
N ARG A 3 8.74 13.87 -22.15
CA ARG A 3 7.42 14.51 -22.09
C ARG A 3 7.49 15.89 -21.44
N ASP A 4 8.31 16.05 -20.41
CA ASP A 4 8.46 17.31 -19.68
C ASP A 4 9.21 18.32 -20.55
N ASP A 5 10.24 17.87 -21.28
CA ASP A 5 10.99 18.69 -22.24
C ASP A 5 10.07 19.19 -23.37
N LEU A 6 9.25 18.30 -23.94
CA LEU A 6 8.26 18.65 -24.96
C LEU A 6 7.19 19.60 -24.41
N ALA A 7 6.68 19.36 -23.20
CA ALA A 7 5.69 20.21 -22.56
C ALA A 7 6.26 21.62 -22.26
N ALA A 8 7.51 21.69 -21.79
CA ALA A 8 8.22 22.94 -21.54
C ALA A 8 8.44 23.72 -22.84
N ALA A 9 8.90 23.06 -23.90
CA ALA A 9 9.10 23.69 -25.21
C ALA A 9 7.79 24.20 -25.80
N VAL A 10 6.70 23.43 -25.70
CA VAL A 10 5.36 23.86 -26.12
C VAL A 10 4.90 25.09 -25.35
N ARG A 11 5.08 25.09 -24.02
CA ARG A 11 4.70 26.24 -23.17
C ARG A 11 5.51 27.48 -23.53
N ALA A 12 6.81 27.34 -23.74
CA ALA A 12 7.70 28.42 -24.19
C ALA A 12 7.28 28.96 -25.56
N GLY A 13 6.92 28.08 -26.50
CA GLY A 13 6.42 28.48 -27.81
C GLY A 13 5.09 29.24 -27.74
N LEU A 14 4.15 28.80 -26.91
CA LEU A 14 2.91 29.56 -26.67
C LEU A 14 3.18 30.95 -26.08
N GLN A 15 4.15 31.05 -25.16
CA GLN A 15 4.57 32.32 -24.58
C GLN A 15 5.20 33.25 -25.64
N ALA A 16 6.08 32.73 -26.50
CA ALA A 16 6.67 33.49 -27.60
C ALA A 16 5.62 33.99 -28.60
N LEU A 17 4.54 33.23 -28.78
CA LEU A 17 3.39 33.60 -29.60
C LEU A 17 2.38 34.51 -28.88
N SER A 18 2.72 35.02 -27.71
CA SER A 18 1.87 35.93 -26.90
C SER A 18 0.49 35.35 -26.59
N VAL A 19 0.41 34.04 -26.35
CA VAL A 19 -0.82 33.36 -25.93
C VAL A 19 -1.03 33.57 -24.44
N GLU A 20 -2.10 34.26 -24.07
CA GLU A 20 -2.52 34.45 -22.68
C GLU A 20 -3.98 34.02 -22.44
N PRO A 21 -4.30 33.41 -21.28
CA PRO A 21 -3.35 32.89 -20.30
C PRO A 21 -2.63 31.64 -20.82
N LEU A 22 -1.39 31.43 -20.36
CA LEU A 22 -0.69 30.17 -20.61
C LEU A 22 -1.41 29.01 -19.90
N PRO A 23 -1.46 27.81 -20.51
CA PRO A 23 -2.02 26.65 -19.84
C PRO A 23 -1.14 26.23 -18.66
N ASP A 24 -1.77 25.90 -17.53
CA ASP A 24 -1.04 25.39 -16.36
C ASP A 24 -0.36 24.06 -16.67
N HIS A 25 -1.00 23.22 -17.49
CA HIS A 25 -0.51 21.91 -17.91
C HIS A 25 -0.64 21.72 -19.42
N VAL A 26 0.39 21.15 -20.05
CA VAL A 26 0.39 20.73 -21.46
C VAL A 26 0.22 19.22 -21.50
N SER A 27 -0.93 18.72 -21.96
CA SER A 27 -1.13 17.27 -22.11
C SER A 27 -0.35 16.75 -23.31
N LEU A 28 0.41 15.66 -23.10
CA LEU A 28 1.05 14.88 -24.14
C LEU A 28 0.58 13.44 -24.06
N GLU A 29 0.06 12.95 -25.18
CA GLU A 29 -0.54 11.62 -25.32
C GLU A 29 0.08 10.88 -26.50
N ARG A 30 0.06 9.55 -26.45
CA ARG A 30 0.48 8.73 -27.59
C ARG A 30 -0.62 8.76 -28.65
N PRO A 31 -0.33 9.12 -29.91
CA PRO A 31 -1.33 9.08 -30.97
C PRO A 31 -1.86 7.66 -31.17
N ALA A 32 -3.15 7.53 -31.49
CA ALA A 32 -3.75 6.23 -31.82
C ALA A 32 -3.15 5.60 -33.08
N ASN A 33 -2.70 6.43 -34.03
CA ASN A 33 -1.96 6.00 -35.22
C ASN A 33 -0.48 6.40 -35.07
N ARG A 34 0.45 5.44 -35.13
CA ARG A 34 1.90 5.68 -35.03
C ARG A 34 2.46 6.52 -36.19
N ASP A 35 1.76 6.57 -37.32
CA ASP A 35 2.15 7.45 -38.44
C ASP A 35 2.05 8.94 -38.06
N HIS A 36 1.26 9.28 -37.04
CA HIS A 36 1.11 10.63 -36.50
C HIS A 36 2.20 10.98 -35.46
N GLY A 37 3.30 10.24 -35.41
CA GLY A 37 4.42 10.50 -34.50
C GLY A 37 4.35 9.75 -33.18
N ASP A 38 5.24 10.11 -32.27
CA ASP A 38 5.47 9.46 -30.97
C ASP A 38 4.61 10.08 -29.86
N TRP A 39 4.42 11.40 -29.91
CA TRP A 39 3.63 12.18 -28.95
C TRP A 39 2.78 13.22 -29.66
N SER A 40 1.62 13.54 -29.10
CA SER A 40 0.74 14.59 -29.60
C SER A 40 0.18 15.42 -28.47
N THR A 41 -0.05 16.71 -28.73
CA THR A 41 -0.76 17.61 -27.83
C THR A 41 -1.93 18.29 -28.52
N ASN A 42 -3.01 18.50 -27.77
CA ASN A 42 -4.18 19.27 -28.17
C ASN A 42 -4.12 20.74 -27.68
N VAL A 43 -2.97 21.19 -27.18
CA VAL A 43 -2.85 22.48 -26.47
C VAL A 43 -3.33 23.67 -27.28
N ALA A 44 -3.14 23.66 -28.61
CA ALA A 44 -3.59 24.73 -29.48
C ALA A 44 -5.12 24.81 -29.52
N LEU A 45 -5.83 23.67 -29.50
CA LEU A 45 -7.29 23.65 -29.36
C LEU A 45 -7.75 24.21 -28.02
N ALA A 46 -7.08 23.80 -26.95
CA ALA A 46 -7.42 24.23 -25.59
C ALA A 46 -7.18 25.73 -25.36
N SER A 47 -6.13 26.28 -25.98
CA SER A 47 -5.68 27.66 -25.75
C SER A 47 -6.32 28.66 -26.73
N ALA A 48 -6.66 28.24 -27.95
CA ALA A 48 -7.12 29.13 -29.02
C ALA A 48 -8.37 29.95 -28.67
N LYS A 49 -9.37 29.36 -28.00
CA LYS A 49 -10.59 30.08 -27.61
C LYS A 49 -10.28 31.23 -26.65
N ARG A 50 -9.40 31.01 -25.67
CA ARG A 50 -9.01 32.02 -24.69
C ARG A 50 -8.13 33.10 -25.32
N ALA A 51 -7.28 32.71 -26.27
CA ALA A 51 -6.43 33.61 -27.03
C ALA A 51 -7.17 34.39 -28.14
N GLY A 52 -8.45 34.07 -28.42
CA GLY A 52 -9.22 34.68 -29.51
C GLY A 52 -8.69 34.33 -30.92
N ARG A 53 -8.07 33.15 -31.09
CA ARG A 53 -7.38 32.73 -32.32
C ARG A 53 -8.01 31.48 -32.92
N ASN A 54 -7.73 31.20 -34.20
CA ASN A 54 -8.09 29.93 -34.82
C ASN A 54 -7.17 28.81 -34.30
N PRO A 55 -7.70 27.65 -33.84
CA PRO A 55 -6.89 26.55 -33.33
C PRO A 55 -5.85 26.01 -34.30
N ARG A 56 -6.19 25.90 -35.58
CA ARG A 56 -5.30 25.34 -36.60
C ARG A 56 -4.20 26.33 -36.99
N GLU A 57 -4.53 27.62 -37.03
CA GLU A 57 -3.53 28.69 -37.25
C GLU A 57 -2.55 28.76 -36.07
N LEU A 58 -3.06 28.74 -34.84
CA LEU A 58 -2.22 28.69 -33.64
C LEU A 58 -1.32 27.45 -33.62
N ALA A 59 -1.84 26.27 -33.98
CA ALA A 59 -1.04 25.06 -34.10
C ALA A 59 0.05 25.20 -35.16
N ALA A 60 -0.24 25.79 -36.32
CA ALA A 60 0.73 26.00 -37.39
C ALA A 60 1.85 26.97 -36.97
N GLU A 61 1.51 28.06 -36.29
CA GLU A 61 2.49 29.00 -35.76
C GLU A 61 3.36 28.37 -34.66
N LEU A 62 2.76 27.55 -33.79
CA LEU A 62 3.48 26.81 -32.76
C LEU A 62 4.43 25.78 -33.38
N VAL A 63 3.99 25.05 -34.41
CA VAL A 63 4.86 24.13 -35.17
C VAL A 63 6.01 24.89 -35.80
N ALA A 64 5.76 26.02 -36.49
CA ALA A 64 6.82 26.81 -37.10
C ALA A 64 7.84 27.32 -36.08
N HIS A 65 7.38 27.70 -34.88
CA HIS A 65 8.27 28.09 -33.79
C HIS A 65 9.13 26.90 -33.31
N LEU A 66 8.51 25.74 -33.08
CA LEU A 66 9.21 24.52 -32.66
C LEU A 66 10.12 23.95 -33.74
N GLU A 67 9.86 24.17 -35.03
CA GLU A 67 10.78 23.76 -36.10
C GLU A 67 11.99 24.68 -36.23
N ALA A 68 11.82 25.96 -35.90
CA ALA A 68 12.93 26.93 -35.90
C ALA A 68 13.91 26.69 -34.73
N ASP A 69 13.40 26.19 -33.60
CA ASP A 69 14.19 25.78 -32.44
C ASP A 69 13.69 24.41 -31.92
N PRO A 70 14.08 23.31 -32.59
CA PRO A 70 13.58 21.98 -32.27
C PRO A 70 14.02 21.53 -30.88
N PRO A 71 13.09 21.02 -30.05
CA PRO A 71 13.45 20.39 -28.79
C PRO A 71 14.40 19.21 -29.02
N ALA A 72 15.18 18.86 -28.00
CA ALA A 72 16.10 17.73 -28.08
C ALA A 72 15.41 16.46 -28.60
N HIS A 73 16.10 15.75 -29.49
CA HIS A 73 15.64 14.53 -30.18
C HIS A 73 14.40 14.67 -31.07
N VAL A 74 13.78 15.85 -31.21
CA VAL A 74 12.68 16.04 -32.15
C VAL A 74 13.22 16.13 -33.57
N VAL A 75 12.75 15.25 -34.45
CA VAL A 75 13.10 15.24 -35.89
C VAL A 75 11.97 15.75 -36.79
N GLY A 76 10.80 16.01 -36.22
CA GLY A 76 9.69 16.60 -36.95
C GLY A 76 8.55 16.99 -36.02
N VAL A 77 7.89 18.08 -36.35
CA VAL A 77 6.67 18.53 -35.71
C VAL A 77 5.64 18.82 -36.80
N GLU A 78 4.42 18.33 -36.66
CA GLU A 78 3.39 18.53 -37.70
C GLU A 78 2.03 18.88 -37.08
N VAL A 79 1.24 19.67 -37.83
CA VAL A 79 -0.15 19.93 -37.48
C VAL A 79 -1.02 18.81 -38.03
N ALA A 80 -1.81 18.19 -37.16
CA ALA A 80 -2.82 17.20 -37.54
C ALA A 80 -4.25 17.69 -37.28
N GLY A 81 -5.14 17.38 -38.22
CA GLY A 81 -6.58 17.61 -38.10
C GLY A 81 -6.94 19.05 -37.68
N PRO A 82 -7.76 19.25 -36.64
CA PRO A 82 -8.24 20.59 -36.23
C PRO A 82 -7.21 21.46 -35.49
N GLY A 83 -6.00 20.98 -35.24
CA GLY A 83 -4.96 21.73 -34.50
C GLY A 83 -4.17 20.91 -33.49
N PHE A 84 -4.09 19.59 -33.67
CA PHE A 84 -3.16 18.78 -32.88
C PHE A 84 -1.74 19.07 -33.34
N VAL A 85 -0.80 19.08 -32.40
CA VAL A 85 0.63 19.21 -32.67
C VAL A 85 1.29 17.89 -32.35
N ASN A 86 1.80 17.23 -33.39
CA ASN A 86 2.40 15.91 -33.32
C ASN A 86 3.92 16.02 -33.36
N PHE A 87 4.61 15.23 -32.55
CA PHE A 87 6.06 15.17 -32.45
C PHE A 87 6.55 13.81 -32.94
N ARG A 88 7.58 13.81 -33.78
CA ARG A 88 8.35 12.64 -34.17
C ARG A 88 9.74 12.74 -33.58
N LEU A 89 10.19 11.69 -32.91
CA LEU A 89 11.45 11.66 -32.19
C LEU A 89 12.49 10.79 -32.91
N ALA A 90 13.75 11.21 -32.91
CA ALA A 90 14.88 10.34 -33.23
C ALA A 90 15.11 9.34 -32.10
N PRO A 91 15.47 8.08 -32.38
CA PRO A 91 15.75 7.07 -31.34
C PRO A 91 16.77 7.48 -30.27
N SER A 92 17.57 8.53 -30.50
CA SER A 92 18.51 9.09 -29.54
C SER A 92 17.89 9.38 -28.16
N TRP A 93 16.60 9.74 -28.07
CA TRP A 93 15.98 9.96 -26.75
C TRP A 93 15.92 8.69 -25.88
N LEU A 94 15.96 7.51 -26.51
CA LEU A 94 16.09 6.23 -25.80
C LEU A 94 17.54 5.94 -25.40
N HIS A 95 18.52 6.50 -26.10
CA HIS A 95 19.93 6.33 -25.74
C HIS A 95 20.25 7.08 -24.45
N ASP A 96 19.73 8.30 -24.29
CA ASP A 96 19.87 9.06 -23.04
C ASP A 96 19.32 8.28 -21.84
N VAL A 97 18.20 7.56 -22.01
CA VAL A 97 17.68 6.66 -20.97
C VAL A 97 18.64 5.50 -20.68
N LEU A 98 19.32 4.96 -21.70
CA LEU A 98 20.34 3.92 -21.46
C LEU A 98 21.52 4.47 -20.68
N ASP A 99 21.95 5.69 -20.99
CA ASP A 99 23.01 6.37 -20.25
C ASP A 99 22.58 6.59 -18.79
N ASP A 100 21.36 7.07 -18.54
CA ASP A 100 20.80 7.21 -17.18
C ASP A 100 20.77 5.87 -16.41
N VAL A 101 20.38 4.78 -17.09
CA VAL A 101 20.37 3.44 -16.50
C VAL A 101 21.78 2.99 -16.12
N LEU A 102 22.77 3.23 -17.00
CA LEU A 102 24.15 2.82 -16.79
C LEU A 102 24.85 3.67 -15.73
N GLU A 103 24.64 4.99 -15.73
CA GLU A 103 25.21 5.92 -14.76
C GLU A 103 24.58 5.75 -13.38
N GLY A 104 23.25 5.63 -13.31
CA GLY A 104 22.52 5.44 -12.06
C GLY A 104 22.67 4.03 -11.48
N GLY A 105 22.87 3.02 -12.34
CA GLY A 105 22.94 1.62 -11.94
C GLY A 105 21.69 1.13 -11.21
N LEU A 106 21.82 0.00 -10.50
CA LEU A 106 20.71 -0.61 -9.75
C LEU A 106 20.18 0.32 -8.64
N ASP A 107 21.06 1.08 -7.99
CA ASP A 107 20.71 1.87 -6.80
C ASP A 107 20.20 3.28 -7.12
N GLY A 108 20.61 3.87 -8.25
CA GLY A 108 20.35 5.27 -8.60
C GLY A 108 19.37 5.48 -9.76
N TYR A 109 19.21 4.53 -10.69
CA TYR A 109 18.30 4.73 -11.81
C TYR A 109 16.82 4.77 -11.37
N ALA A 110 15.98 5.62 -11.94
CA ALA A 110 14.56 5.72 -11.57
C ALA A 110 14.34 5.87 -10.05
N ARG A 111 15.13 6.73 -9.41
CA ARG A 111 15.03 7.11 -8.00
C ARG A 111 14.72 8.60 -7.85
N PRO A 112 13.55 9.07 -8.31
CA PRO A 112 13.22 10.49 -8.21
C PRO A 112 13.01 10.89 -6.75
N ASP A 113 13.42 12.09 -6.35
CA ASP A 113 13.24 12.60 -4.98
C ASP A 113 11.90 13.34 -4.83
N VAL A 114 10.80 12.65 -5.14
CA VAL A 114 9.44 13.21 -5.03
C VAL A 114 9.02 13.36 -3.56
N GLY A 115 9.49 12.45 -2.71
CA GLY A 115 9.18 12.41 -1.28
C GLY A 115 9.93 13.46 -0.47
N GLY A 116 11.09 13.95 -0.93
CA GLY A 116 11.85 15.01 -0.27
C GLY A 116 12.19 14.71 1.18
N GLY A 117 12.35 13.43 1.54
CA GLY A 117 12.61 12.97 2.90
C GLY A 117 11.41 12.95 3.85
N ALA A 118 10.17 13.16 3.37
CA ALA A 118 8.97 13.05 4.20
C ALA A 118 8.85 11.69 4.88
N ARG A 119 8.47 11.69 6.16
CA ARG A 119 8.35 10.47 6.96
C ARG A 119 6.99 9.83 6.76
N VAL A 120 6.97 8.55 6.40
CA VAL A 120 5.75 7.79 6.13
C VAL A 120 5.76 6.52 6.96
N ASN A 121 4.70 6.31 7.74
CA ASN A 121 4.45 5.03 8.40
C ASN A 121 3.54 4.18 7.51
N VAL A 122 3.93 2.93 7.22
CA VAL A 122 3.15 1.97 6.46
C VAL A 122 2.84 0.78 7.37
N GLU A 123 1.60 0.69 7.84
CA GLU A 123 1.15 -0.39 8.71
C GLU A 123 0.42 -1.45 7.90
N PHE A 124 0.78 -2.73 8.07
CA PHE A 124 0.15 -3.83 7.36
C PHE A 124 0.33 -5.19 8.06
N VAL A 125 -0.48 -6.17 7.68
CA VAL A 125 -0.61 -7.51 8.30
C VAL A 125 -1.26 -7.48 9.68
N SER A 126 -0.61 -6.92 10.70
CA SER A 126 -1.09 -6.75 12.08
C SER A 126 -1.92 -7.94 12.60
N ALA A 127 -1.44 -9.16 12.36
CA ALA A 127 -2.14 -10.37 12.75
C ALA A 127 -2.01 -10.61 14.26
N ASN A 128 -3.08 -11.06 14.91
CA ASN A 128 -3.05 -11.35 16.35
C ASN A 128 -1.95 -12.38 16.68
N PRO A 129 -1.21 -12.22 17.79
CA PRO A 129 -0.13 -13.13 18.18
C PRO A 129 -0.65 -14.42 18.83
N THR A 130 -1.71 -15.00 18.25
CA THR A 130 -2.38 -16.22 18.74
C THR A 130 -2.25 -17.39 17.76
N GLY A 131 -1.43 -17.26 16.72
CA GLY A 131 -1.23 -18.29 15.72
C GLY A 131 -0.38 -17.84 14.52
N PRO A 132 -0.11 -18.76 13.57
CA PRO A 132 0.65 -18.48 12.35
C PRO A 132 0.00 -17.42 11.45
N VAL A 133 0.77 -16.79 10.57
CA VAL A 133 0.19 -15.89 9.54
C VAL A 133 -0.59 -16.70 8.51
N HIS A 134 -1.84 -16.32 8.28
CA HIS A 134 -2.71 -17.00 7.31
C HIS A 134 -2.62 -16.37 5.92
N ALA A 135 -2.99 -17.15 4.90
CA ALA A 135 -3.07 -16.75 3.49
C ALA A 135 -3.88 -15.47 3.23
N GLY A 136 -4.91 -15.20 4.04
CA GLY A 136 -5.70 -13.97 3.93
C GLY A 136 -4.86 -12.70 4.11
N HIS A 137 -3.75 -12.77 4.86
CA HIS A 137 -2.84 -11.65 5.05
C HIS A 137 -1.80 -11.52 3.93
N ALA A 138 -1.61 -12.55 3.09
CA ALA A 138 -0.55 -12.61 2.09
C ALA A 138 -0.62 -11.45 1.09
N ARG A 139 -1.84 -11.12 0.65
CA ARG A 139 -2.08 -10.01 -0.28
C ARG A 139 -1.76 -8.65 0.34
N GLY A 140 -2.22 -8.42 1.58
CA GLY A 140 -1.89 -7.20 2.33
C GLY A 140 -0.39 -7.09 2.61
N ALA A 141 0.26 -8.21 2.92
CA ALA A 141 1.71 -8.31 3.10
C ALA A 141 2.50 -7.92 1.83
N ALA A 142 2.10 -8.46 0.67
CA ALA A 142 2.71 -8.15 -0.61
C ALA A 142 2.50 -6.67 -1.01
N HIS A 143 1.28 -6.16 -0.83
CA HIS A 143 0.92 -4.78 -1.15
C HIS A 143 1.66 -3.77 -0.26
N GLY A 144 1.55 -3.92 1.06
CA GLY A 144 2.16 -2.98 2.02
C GLY A 144 3.67 -2.88 1.85
N ASP A 145 4.36 -4.01 1.69
CA ASP A 145 5.80 -4.01 1.47
C ASP A 145 6.20 -3.45 0.09
N ALA A 146 5.44 -3.75 -0.98
CA ALA A 146 5.70 -3.17 -2.30
C ALA A 146 5.51 -1.65 -2.31
N LEU A 147 4.46 -1.15 -1.64
CA LEU A 147 4.22 0.27 -1.47
C LEU A 147 5.34 0.95 -0.68
N ALA A 148 5.75 0.36 0.44
CA ALA A 148 6.87 0.86 1.24
C ALA A 148 8.16 0.96 0.42
N ARG A 149 8.50 -0.06 -0.37
CA ARG A 149 9.68 -0.05 -1.26
C ARG A 149 9.60 1.05 -2.34
N LEU A 150 8.41 1.30 -2.90
CA LEU A 150 8.20 2.37 -3.88
C LEU A 150 8.35 3.76 -3.24
N LEU A 151 7.85 3.95 -2.02
CA LEU A 151 8.00 5.18 -1.27
C LEU A 151 9.47 5.48 -0.95
N GLU A 152 10.23 4.47 -0.49
CA GLU A 152 11.69 4.58 -0.28
C GLU A 152 12.43 4.90 -1.58
N ARG A 153 12.04 4.24 -2.68
CA ARG A 153 12.61 4.49 -4.02
C ARG A 153 12.32 5.92 -4.50
N THR A 154 11.28 6.55 -3.98
CA THR A 154 10.88 7.92 -4.35
C THR A 154 11.32 8.98 -3.32
N GLY A 155 12.23 8.63 -2.41
CA GLY A 155 12.85 9.60 -1.50
C GLY A 155 12.13 9.80 -0.16
N HIS A 156 11.13 8.98 0.17
CA HIS A 156 10.48 9.03 1.49
C HIS A 156 11.31 8.29 2.54
N GLN A 157 11.18 8.69 3.81
CA GLN A 157 11.67 7.95 4.97
C GLN A 157 10.55 7.05 5.49
N VAL A 158 10.63 5.74 5.21
CA VAL A 158 9.53 4.81 5.47
C VAL A 158 9.79 4.01 6.75
N THR A 159 8.75 3.82 7.56
CA THR A 159 8.70 2.85 8.65
C THR A 159 7.63 1.83 8.34
N ARG A 160 8.02 0.56 8.18
CA ARG A 160 7.08 -0.57 8.08
C ARG A 160 6.71 -1.01 9.49
N GLU A 161 5.43 -0.97 9.81
CA GLU A 161 4.94 -1.26 11.16
C GLU A 161 3.98 -2.43 11.20
N PHE A 162 4.15 -3.28 12.21
CA PHE A 162 3.24 -4.36 12.55
C PHE A 162 2.62 -4.06 13.92
N TYR A 163 1.30 -3.94 13.99
CA TYR A 163 0.60 -3.78 15.27
C TYR A 163 0.35 -5.14 15.93
N ILE A 164 0.76 -5.28 17.19
CA ILE A 164 0.58 -6.47 18.01
C ILE A 164 -0.60 -6.26 18.96
N ASN A 165 -1.68 -6.99 18.71
CA ASN A 165 -2.82 -7.09 19.64
C ASN A 165 -2.56 -8.15 20.73
N ASP A 166 -1.62 -7.84 21.63
CA ASP A 166 -1.15 -8.70 22.74
C ASP A 166 -2.04 -8.60 24.00
N ARG A 167 -3.27 -8.11 23.86
CA ARG A 167 -4.18 -7.88 24.99
C ARG A 167 -5.53 -8.57 24.80
N GLY A 168 -6.16 -8.88 25.93
CA GLY A 168 -7.58 -9.26 25.97
C GLY A 168 -7.84 -10.76 25.96
N VAL A 169 -9.10 -11.11 25.74
CA VAL A 169 -9.62 -12.47 25.97
C VAL A 169 -9.03 -13.50 24.99
N GLN A 170 -8.68 -13.08 23.77
CA GLN A 170 -8.07 -13.98 22.78
C GLN A 170 -6.71 -14.51 23.25
N MET A 171 -5.85 -13.65 23.81
CA MET A 171 -4.57 -14.06 24.39
C MET A 171 -4.74 -15.03 25.56
N GLN A 172 -5.72 -14.78 26.43
CA GLN A 172 -6.02 -15.68 27.55
C GLN A 172 -6.51 -17.06 27.09
N ARG A 173 -7.40 -17.09 26.08
CA ARG A 173 -7.87 -18.34 25.46
C ARG A 173 -6.73 -19.10 24.79
N PHE A 174 -5.84 -18.39 24.12
CA PHE A 174 -4.66 -18.96 23.47
C PHE A 174 -3.71 -19.60 24.49
N GLY A 175 -3.33 -18.88 25.55
CA GLY A 175 -2.50 -19.42 26.63
C GLY A 175 -3.16 -20.61 27.34
N ALA A 176 -4.47 -20.55 27.63
CA ALA A 176 -5.21 -21.67 28.21
C ALA A 176 -5.21 -22.92 27.30
N SER A 177 -5.24 -22.72 25.98
CA SER A 177 -5.18 -23.81 25.01
C SER A 177 -3.80 -24.47 24.94
N LEU A 178 -2.73 -23.67 25.01
CA LEU A 178 -1.36 -24.18 25.13
C LEU A 178 -1.15 -24.97 26.42
N ALA A 179 -1.64 -24.45 27.56
CA ALA A 179 -1.56 -25.12 28.85
C ALA A 179 -2.29 -26.47 28.86
N ALA A 180 -3.52 -26.51 28.32
CA ALA A 180 -4.29 -27.75 28.22
C ALA A 180 -3.57 -28.80 27.37
N ARG A 181 -3.08 -28.42 26.18
CA ARG A 181 -2.32 -29.36 25.32
C ARG A 181 -1.03 -29.84 25.98
N LYS A 182 -0.31 -28.97 26.70
CA LYS A 182 0.90 -29.33 27.45
C LYS A 182 0.60 -30.38 28.52
N ALA A 183 -0.56 -30.29 29.17
CA ALA A 183 -1.03 -31.28 30.14
C ALA A 183 -1.58 -32.58 29.51
N GLY A 184 -1.67 -32.65 28.17
CA GLY A 184 -2.30 -33.76 27.47
C GLY A 184 -3.83 -33.75 27.52
N GLU A 185 -4.42 -32.59 27.83
CA GLU A 185 -5.86 -32.36 27.90
C GLU A 185 -6.37 -31.68 26.61
N GLU A 186 -7.70 -31.67 26.42
CA GLU A 186 -8.30 -30.89 25.33
C GLU A 186 -8.41 -29.41 25.73
N PRO A 187 -8.16 -28.47 24.80
CA PRO A 187 -8.39 -27.05 25.03
C PRO A 187 -9.83 -26.74 25.46
N PRO A 188 -10.07 -25.58 26.10
CA PRO A 188 -11.42 -25.10 26.39
C PRO A 188 -12.31 -25.04 25.14
N GLU A 189 -13.64 -25.04 25.31
CA GLU A 189 -14.61 -25.01 24.21
C GLU A 189 -14.43 -23.78 23.28
N ASP A 190 -14.01 -22.65 23.84
CA ASP A 190 -13.68 -21.41 23.14
C ASP A 190 -12.17 -21.22 22.91
N GLY A 191 -11.39 -22.30 23.08
CA GLY A 191 -9.95 -22.35 22.89
C GLY A 191 -9.53 -22.55 21.43
N TYR A 192 -8.22 -22.49 21.23
CA TYR A 192 -7.59 -22.69 19.93
C TYR A 192 -7.30 -24.17 19.72
N LEU A 193 -7.73 -24.70 18.57
CA LEU A 193 -7.69 -26.12 18.24
C LEU A 193 -6.72 -26.47 17.10
N GLY A 194 -6.00 -25.49 16.55
CA GLY A 194 -5.10 -25.68 15.41
C GLY A 194 -3.95 -26.63 15.73
N ALA A 195 -3.43 -27.32 14.71
CA ALA A 195 -2.32 -28.26 14.87
C ALA A 195 -1.07 -27.60 15.51
N TYR A 196 -0.82 -26.33 15.19
CA TYR A 196 0.25 -25.54 15.78
C TYR A 196 0.15 -25.43 17.31
N ILE A 197 -1.06 -25.46 17.90
CA ILE A 197 -1.24 -25.41 19.36
C ILE A 197 -0.64 -26.66 20.02
N VAL A 198 -0.82 -27.82 19.39
CA VAL A 198 -0.23 -29.08 19.87
C VAL A 198 1.29 -29.03 19.76
N GLU A 199 1.80 -28.58 18.62
CA GLU A 199 3.24 -28.47 18.36
C GLU A 199 3.91 -27.49 19.33
N TRP A 200 3.36 -26.29 19.47
CA TRP A 200 3.91 -25.26 20.33
C TRP A 200 3.83 -25.67 21.80
N ALA A 201 2.71 -26.26 22.25
CA ALA A 201 2.59 -26.76 23.61
C ALA A 201 3.66 -27.83 23.95
N GLN A 202 4.08 -28.67 23.00
CA GLN A 202 5.16 -29.63 23.23
C GLN A 202 6.53 -28.95 23.45
N GLY A 203 6.76 -27.81 22.81
CA GLY A 203 7.98 -27.02 22.95
C GLY A 203 8.00 -26.07 24.15
N MET A 204 6.85 -25.85 24.79
CA MET A 204 6.72 -24.93 25.94
C MET A 204 7.38 -25.53 27.20
N PRO A 205 8.26 -24.78 27.91
CA PRO A 205 8.79 -25.20 29.21
C PRO A 205 7.70 -25.38 30.28
N ASP A 206 7.99 -26.10 31.36
CA ASP A 206 6.98 -26.40 32.39
C ASP A 206 6.71 -25.21 33.34
N ASP A 207 7.70 -24.35 33.58
CA ASP A 207 7.65 -23.27 34.59
C ASP A 207 7.51 -21.86 33.97
N VAL A 208 6.76 -21.73 32.87
CA VAL A 208 6.52 -20.43 32.20
C VAL A 208 5.05 -20.08 32.15
N ASP A 209 4.74 -18.78 32.04
CA ASP A 209 3.38 -18.32 31.74
C ASP A 209 3.03 -18.69 30.28
N PRO A 210 1.98 -19.51 30.04
CA PRO A 210 1.60 -19.91 28.69
C PRO A 210 1.20 -18.76 27.77
N VAL A 211 0.67 -17.65 28.32
CA VAL A 211 0.30 -16.47 27.53
C VAL A 211 1.55 -15.78 27.03
N VAL A 212 2.49 -15.48 27.94
CA VAL A 212 3.75 -14.79 27.60
C VAL A 212 4.60 -15.64 26.64
N TRP A 213 4.78 -16.92 26.97
CA TRP A 213 5.55 -17.82 26.11
C TRP A 213 4.88 -18.01 24.74
N GLY A 214 3.56 -18.16 24.72
CA GLY A 214 2.79 -18.33 23.50
C GLY A 214 2.90 -17.13 22.57
N GLU A 215 2.79 -15.92 23.12
CA GLU A 215 2.95 -14.66 22.39
C GLU A 215 4.33 -14.58 21.73
N GLU A 216 5.40 -14.78 22.50
CA GLU A 216 6.78 -14.79 21.99
C GLU A 216 6.96 -15.83 20.88
N ARG A 217 6.41 -17.04 21.06
CA ARG A 217 6.48 -18.11 20.07
C ARG A 217 5.74 -17.76 18.78
N ALA A 218 4.55 -17.17 18.90
CA ALA A 218 3.72 -16.75 17.77
C ALA A 218 4.40 -15.62 16.99
N LEU A 219 4.87 -14.58 17.67
CA LEU A 219 5.59 -13.46 17.04
C LEU A 219 6.88 -13.93 16.35
N ALA A 220 7.60 -14.88 16.95
CA ALA A 220 8.78 -15.48 16.31
C ALA A 220 8.42 -16.23 15.02
N ASP A 221 7.35 -17.04 15.04
CA ASP A 221 6.86 -17.72 13.83
C ASP A 221 6.40 -16.72 12.76
N GLN A 222 5.63 -15.71 13.13
CA GLN A 222 5.13 -14.70 12.21
C GLN A 222 6.29 -13.93 11.54
N ARG A 223 7.32 -13.54 12.30
CA ARG A 223 8.55 -12.93 11.76
C ARG A 223 9.25 -13.84 10.76
N GLU A 224 9.39 -15.13 11.08
CA GLU A 224 10.03 -16.10 10.20
C GLU A 224 9.26 -16.27 8.89
N VAL A 225 7.94 -16.47 8.97
CA VAL A 225 7.06 -16.68 7.80
C VAL A 225 6.97 -15.43 6.94
N LEU A 226 6.85 -14.25 7.55
CA LEU A 226 6.86 -12.98 6.80
C LEU A 226 8.23 -12.75 6.16
N GLY A 227 9.32 -13.08 6.86
CA GLY A 227 10.68 -13.02 6.33
C GLY A 227 10.89 -13.96 5.14
N SER A 228 10.38 -15.19 5.18
CA SER A 228 10.42 -16.12 4.04
C SER A 228 9.55 -15.64 2.86
N PHE A 229 8.51 -14.86 3.14
CA PHE A 229 7.71 -14.13 2.15
C PHE A 229 8.35 -12.80 1.69
N GLY A 230 9.58 -12.50 2.10
CA GLY A 230 10.31 -11.29 1.70
C GLY A 230 9.80 -9.99 2.33
N VAL A 231 9.07 -10.09 3.45
CA VAL A 231 8.57 -8.94 4.23
C VAL A 231 9.36 -8.83 5.53
N ALA A 232 9.86 -7.63 5.79
CA ALA A 232 10.48 -7.27 7.06
C ALA A 232 9.81 -5.99 7.60
N PHE A 233 9.73 -5.89 8.92
CA PHE A 233 9.15 -4.74 9.61
C PHE A 233 10.22 -4.05 10.44
N ASP A 234 10.15 -2.72 10.46
CA ASP A 234 11.05 -1.86 11.23
C ASP A 234 10.57 -1.74 12.68
N GLU A 235 9.25 -1.71 12.88
CA GLU A 235 8.60 -1.57 14.19
C GLU A 235 7.56 -2.68 14.41
N TRP A 236 7.52 -3.22 15.63
CA TRP A 236 6.51 -4.17 16.09
C TRP A 236 5.86 -3.59 17.34
N PHE A 237 4.77 -2.86 17.14
CA PHE A 237 4.17 -1.99 18.14
C PHE A 237 3.17 -2.77 19.01
N SER A 238 3.36 -2.77 20.33
CA SER A 238 2.54 -3.52 21.29
C SER A 238 1.35 -2.70 21.82
N GLU A 239 0.17 -3.33 21.91
CA GLU A 239 -0.98 -2.71 22.56
C GLU A 239 -0.74 -2.54 24.07
N LEU A 240 -0.10 -3.52 24.72
CA LEU A 240 0.25 -3.43 26.13
C LEU A 240 1.15 -2.23 26.45
N THR A 241 2.14 -1.92 25.60
CA THR A 241 3.01 -0.76 25.81
C THR A 241 2.26 0.56 25.65
N LEU A 242 1.32 0.65 24.71
CA LEU A 242 0.44 1.81 24.53
C LEU A 242 -0.45 2.06 25.75
N VAL A 243 -0.99 0.99 26.33
CA VAL A 243 -1.83 1.09 27.54
C VAL A 243 -0.98 1.52 28.73
N ALA A 244 0.21 0.92 28.90
CA ALA A 244 1.10 1.21 30.02
C ALA A 244 1.68 2.63 29.99
N SER A 245 1.80 3.25 28.82
CA SER A 245 2.35 4.60 28.68
C SER A 245 1.42 5.71 29.17
N GLY A 246 0.11 5.43 29.31
CA GLY A 246 -0.91 6.44 29.63
C GLY A 246 -1.43 7.20 28.41
N ALA A 247 -0.97 6.89 27.19
CA ALA A 247 -1.35 7.58 25.96
C ALA A 247 -2.86 7.63 25.70
N ILE A 248 -3.60 6.60 26.15
CA ILE A 248 -5.05 6.55 26.02
C ILE A 248 -5.73 7.67 26.84
N ALA A 249 -5.27 7.89 28.08
CA ALA A 249 -5.81 8.93 28.94
C ALA A 249 -5.47 10.33 28.40
N GLU A 250 -4.23 10.54 27.96
CA GLU A 250 -3.80 11.80 27.35
C GLU A 250 -4.62 12.14 26.09
N THR A 251 -4.86 11.14 25.23
CA THR A 251 -5.68 11.30 24.02
C THR A 251 -7.10 11.73 24.37
N LEU A 252 -7.67 11.17 25.44
CA LEU A 252 -9.02 11.53 25.88
C LEU A 252 -9.09 12.97 26.40
N GLU A 253 -8.08 13.40 27.15
CA GLU A 253 -7.96 14.78 27.64
C GLU A 253 -7.83 15.78 26.48
N GLU A 254 -7.02 15.47 25.46
CA GLU A 254 -6.86 16.30 24.27
C GLU A 254 -8.16 16.43 23.47
N LEU A 255 -8.85 15.31 23.23
CA LEU A 255 -10.16 15.31 22.57
C LEU A 255 -11.19 16.13 23.35
N ALA A 256 -11.19 16.04 24.68
CA ALA A 256 -12.06 16.87 25.51
C ALA A 256 -11.69 18.37 25.41
N ALA A 257 -10.40 18.69 25.41
CA ALA A 257 -9.89 20.06 25.35
C ALA A 257 -10.24 20.76 24.02
N CYS A 258 -10.27 20.03 22.89
CA CYS A 258 -10.69 20.57 21.60
C CYS A 258 -12.22 20.52 21.38
N GLY A 259 -13.00 20.10 22.39
CA GLY A 259 -14.46 20.05 22.30
C GLY A 259 -15.00 18.90 21.44
N ALA A 260 -14.16 17.92 21.11
CA ALA A 260 -14.52 16.78 20.28
C ALA A 260 -15.48 15.80 20.98
N THR A 261 -15.61 15.88 22.30
CA THR A 261 -16.40 14.92 23.08
C THR A 261 -17.62 15.53 23.77
N TYR A 262 -18.59 14.68 24.09
CA TYR A 262 -19.75 15.03 24.92
C TYR A 262 -20.30 13.81 25.64
N GLU A 263 -20.96 14.03 26.78
CA GLU A 263 -21.65 12.98 27.50
C GLU A 263 -23.11 12.87 27.06
N ALA A 264 -23.57 11.65 26.79
CA ALA A 264 -24.97 11.34 26.52
C ALA A 264 -25.25 9.86 26.85
N ASP A 265 -26.46 9.59 27.35
CA ASP A 265 -26.92 8.24 27.71
C ASP A 265 -25.96 7.48 28.65
N GLY A 266 -25.31 8.24 29.54
CA GLY A 266 -24.32 7.72 30.49
C GLY A 266 -22.97 7.33 29.88
N ALA A 267 -22.74 7.58 28.59
CA ALA A 267 -21.50 7.29 27.88
C ALA A 267 -20.82 8.58 27.39
N LEU A 268 -19.52 8.50 27.09
CA LEU A 268 -18.75 9.57 26.47
C LEU A 268 -18.62 9.32 24.97
N TRP A 269 -19.06 10.29 24.18
CA TRP A 269 -19.15 10.22 22.73
C TRP A 269 -18.15 11.17 22.06
N LEU A 270 -17.64 10.76 20.91
CA LEU A 270 -16.91 11.58 19.94
C LEU A 270 -17.91 12.15 18.93
N ARG A 271 -17.84 13.47 18.70
CA ARG A 271 -18.61 14.21 17.69
C ARG A 271 -18.13 13.94 16.26
N SER A 272 -17.92 12.68 15.90
CA SER A 272 -17.31 12.31 14.62
C SER A 272 -18.14 12.76 13.41
N THR A 273 -19.45 13.01 13.57
CA THR A 273 -20.31 13.56 12.52
C THR A 273 -19.91 14.97 12.09
N ASP A 274 -19.27 15.76 12.96
CA ASP A 274 -18.75 17.09 12.63
C ASP A 274 -17.66 17.03 11.55
N HIS A 275 -17.04 15.86 11.37
CA HIS A 275 -16.00 15.59 10.38
C HIS A 275 -16.39 14.49 9.37
N GLY A 276 -17.70 14.31 9.12
CA GLY A 276 -18.19 13.50 8.00
C GLY A 276 -18.45 12.01 8.30
N ASP A 277 -18.30 11.55 9.54
CA ASP A 277 -18.74 10.21 9.94
C ASP A 277 -20.28 10.10 9.93
N ALA A 278 -20.80 8.91 9.67
CA ALA A 278 -22.24 8.66 9.55
C ALA A 278 -23.00 8.82 10.87
N LYS A 279 -22.32 8.62 12.01
CA LYS A 279 -22.86 8.82 13.36
C LYS A 279 -21.74 9.00 14.37
N ASP A 280 -22.03 9.74 15.43
CA ASP A 280 -21.12 9.90 16.56
C ASP A 280 -20.78 8.56 17.20
N ARG A 281 -19.57 8.46 17.76
CA ARG A 281 -19.01 7.18 18.24
C ARG A 281 -18.77 7.22 19.74
N VAL A 282 -19.15 6.15 20.42
CA VAL A 282 -18.83 5.98 21.84
C VAL A 282 -17.33 5.75 22.01
N LEU A 283 -16.67 6.55 22.84
CA LEU A 283 -15.28 6.36 23.26
C LEU A 283 -15.22 5.59 24.59
N VAL A 284 -16.09 5.95 25.53
CA VAL A 284 -16.19 5.33 26.86
C VAL A 284 -17.63 4.94 27.12
N LYS A 285 -17.86 3.67 27.42
CA LYS A 285 -19.19 3.14 27.76
C LYS A 285 -19.63 3.61 29.14
N GLY A 286 -20.91 3.43 29.48
CA GLY A 286 -21.43 3.87 30.78
C GLY A 286 -20.98 3.06 32.00
N ASP A 287 -20.32 1.92 31.79
CA ASP A 287 -19.61 1.18 32.84
C ASP A 287 -18.17 1.68 33.07
N GLY A 288 -17.72 2.67 32.28
CA GLY A 288 -16.37 3.23 32.32
C GLY A 288 -15.36 2.51 31.43
N GLU A 289 -15.74 1.41 30.75
CA GLU A 289 -14.84 0.73 29.84
C GLU A 289 -14.66 1.49 28.52
N TYR A 290 -13.43 1.47 28.00
CA TYR A 290 -13.13 2.01 26.67
C TYR A 290 -13.72 1.13 25.57
N THR A 291 -14.18 1.76 24.50
CA THR A 291 -14.42 1.05 23.23
C THR A 291 -13.08 0.84 22.51
N TYR A 292 -13.06 -0.05 21.50
CA TYR A 292 -11.87 -0.25 20.66
C TYR A 292 -11.41 1.02 19.93
N LEU A 293 -12.32 1.97 19.72
CA LEU A 293 -12.00 3.21 19.02
C LEU A 293 -11.02 4.09 19.79
N LEU A 294 -11.12 4.17 21.12
CA LEU A 294 -10.26 5.07 21.87
C LEU A 294 -8.77 4.63 21.86
N PRO A 295 -8.42 3.34 22.10
CA PRO A 295 -7.07 2.83 21.86
C PRO A 295 -6.59 3.06 20.43
N ASP A 296 -7.43 2.83 19.41
CA ASP A 296 -7.04 3.04 18.02
C ASP A 296 -6.68 4.52 17.75
N ILE A 297 -7.45 5.46 18.30
CA ILE A 297 -7.16 6.90 18.19
C ILE A 297 -5.83 7.22 18.88
N ALA A 298 -5.61 6.69 20.09
CA ALA A 298 -4.36 6.92 20.81
C ALA A 298 -3.14 6.36 20.07
N TYR A 299 -3.30 5.20 19.42
CA TYR A 299 -2.28 4.59 18.59
C TYR A 299 -2.00 5.42 17.32
N HIS A 300 -3.03 5.96 16.66
CA HIS A 300 -2.81 6.83 15.49
C HIS A 300 -2.18 8.17 15.87
N ARG A 301 -2.53 8.72 17.04
CA ARG A 301 -1.83 9.88 17.62
C ARG A 301 -0.35 9.58 17.85
N ASP A 302 -0.02 8.42 18.41
CA ASP A 302 1.37 7.97 18.54
C ASP A 302 2.07 7.95 17.17
N LYS A 303 1.47 7.30 16.17
CA LYS A 303 2.04 7.24 14.81
C LYS A 303 2.30 8.63 14.21
N PHE A 304 1.35 9.56 14.31
CA PHE A 304 1.52 10.93 13.83
C PHE A 304 2.59 11.73 14.57
N SER A 305 2.94 11.36 15.81
CA SER A 305 4.06 12.01 16.51
C SER A 305 5.43 11.71 15.86
N ARG A 306 5.52 10.63 15.08
CA ARG A 306 6.76 10.11 14.49
C ARG A 306 6.75 10.02 12.96
N ALA A 307 5.60 10.21 12.32
CA ALA A 307 5.46 10.26 10.86
C ALA A 307 4.60 11.44 10.40
N ASP A 308 4.86 11.92 9.18
CA ASP A 308 4.14 13.04 8.57
C ASP A 308 2.91 12.56 7.77
N ARG A 309 2.93 11.30 7.32
CA ARG A 309 1.82 10.59 6.66
C ARG A 309 1.72 9.16 7.17
N LEU A 310 0.50 8.67 7.29
CA LEU A 310 0.18 7.31 7.69
C LEU A 310 -0.54 6.60 6.55
N ILE A 311 -0.10 5.38 6.22
CA ILE A 311 -0.77 4.51 5.27
C ILE A 311 -1.04 3.19 5.98
N ASN A 312 -2.31 2.87 6.21
CA ASN A 312 -2.68 1.58 6.77
C ASN A 312 -3.28 0.68 5.70
N VAL A 313 -2.83 -0.57 5.66
CA VAL A 313 -3.37 -1.61 4.77
C VAL A 313 -4.28 -2.52 5.58
N TRP A 314 -5.60 -2.32 5.46
CA TRP A 314 -6.62 -3.01 6.24
C TRP A 314 -7.42 -4.03 5.42
N GLY A 315 -8.10 -4.93 6.11
CA GLY A 315 -9.05 -5.85 5.49
C GLY A 315 -10.38 -5.18 5.11
N ALA A 316 -11.09 -5.78 4.15
CA ALA A 316 -12.39 -5.30 3.64
C ALA A 316 -13.48 -5.06 4.71
N ASP A 317 -13.38 -5.73 5.85
CA ASP A 317 -14.27 -5.60 7.00
C ASP A 317 -14.14 -4.26 7.75
N HIS A 318 -13.04 -3.52 7.53
CA HIS A 318 -12.74 -2.27 8.22
C HIS A 318 -13.19 -1.01 7.46
N HIS A 319 -13.86 -1.14 6.31
CA HIS A 319 -14.27 0.00 5.48
C HIS A 319 -15.12 1.03 6.25
N GLY A 320 -16.08 0.56 7.07
CA GLY A 320 -16.91 1.43 7.92
C GLY A 320 -16.20 2.05 9.13
N TYR A 321 -14.90 1.80 9.28
CA TYR A 321 -14.03 2.32 10.34
C TYR A 321 -13.18 3.51 9.91
N ILE A 322 -13.13 3.82 8.60
CA ILE A 322 -12.28 4.87 8.05
C ILE A 322 -12.74 6.25 8.53
N ASP A 323 -14.01 6.59 8.33
CA ASP A 323 -14.51 7.95 8.58
C ASP A 323 -14.37 8.36 10.05
N ARG A 324 -14.63 7.44 10.98
CA ARG A 324 -14.48 7.71 12.42
C ARG A 324 -13.03 7.96 12.82
N MET A 325 -12.08 7.28 12.19
CA MET A 325 -10.65 7.48 12.45
C MET A 325 -10.18 8.81 11.87
N LYS A 326 -10.56 9.10 10.62
CA LYS A 326 -10.29 10.41 9.99
C LYS A 326 -10.88 11.56 10.81
N ALA A 327 -12.11 11.42 11.31
CA ALA A 327 -12.74 12.41 12.17
C ALA A 327 -11.96 12.64 13.47
N ALA A 328 -11.52 11.57 14.14
CA ALA A 328 -10.71 11.69 15.35
C ALA A 328 -9.37 12.39 15.10
N MET A 329 -8.69 12.07 14.00
CA MET A 329 -7.43 12.72 13.63
C MET A 329 -7.62 14.22 13.31
N ALA A 330 -8.74 14.57 12.67
CA ALA A 330 -9.10 15.97 12.41
C ALA A 330 -9.23 16.77 13.71
N PHE A 331 -9.90 16.21 14.73
CA PHE A 331 -10.03 16.84 16.03
C PHE A 331 -8.70 17.01 16.77
N LEU A 332 -7.75 16.10 16.57
CA LEU A 332 -6.40 16.20 17.11
C LEU A 332 -5.50 17.15 16.29
N GLY A 333 -6.06 17.83 15.27
CA GLY A 333 -5.37 18.85 14.49
C GLY A 333 -4.55 18.32 13.31
N HIS A 334 -4.73 17.06 12.93
CA HIS A 334 -4.10 16.47 11.75
C HIS A 334 -4.97 16.65 10.50
N ASP A 335 -4.34 16.75 9.34
CA ASP A 335 -5.06 16.71 8.07
C ASP A 335 -5.56 15.28 7.81
N PRO A 336 -6.88 15.04 7.65
CA PRO A 336 -7.43 13.71 7.41
C PRO A 336 -6.92 13.03 6.13
N ASP A 337 -6.37 13.79 5.18
CA ASP A 337 -5.78 13.25 3.96
C ASP A 337 -4.34 12.74 4.18
N GLN A 338 -3.71 13.06 5.32
CA GLN A 338 -2.45 12.45 5.74
C GLN A 338 -2.63 11.05 6.35
N LEU A 339 -3.88 10.62 6.61
CA LEU A 339 -4.23 9.25 6.95
C LEU A 339 -4.89 8.57 5.74
N GLU A 340 -4.12 7.72 5.07
CA GLU A 340 -4.56 6.91 3.94
C GLU A 340 -4.87 5.49 4.42
N ILE A 341 -6.03 4.97 4.02
CA ILE A 341 -6.45 3.61 4.36
C ILE A 341 -6.68 2.84 3.07
N GLU A 342 -5.82 1.88 2.81
CA GLU A 342 -5.87 0.97 1.68
C GLU A 342 -6.65 -0.29 2.08
N ILE A 343 -7.75 -0.58 1.39
CA ILE A 343 -8.64 -1.68 1.74
C ILE A 343 -8.40 -2.89 0.84
N VAL A 344 -7.80 -3.91 1.41
CA VAL A 344 -7.52 -5.18 0.73
C VAL A 344 -8.77 -6.05 0.72
N GLN A 345 -9.25 -6.37 -0.48
CA GLN A 345 -10.33 -7.33 -0.66
C GLN A 345 -9.84 -8.77 -0.48
N LEU A 346 -10.77 -9.63 -0.03
CA LEU A 346 -10.56 -11.06 0.17
C LEU A 346 -10.04 -11.74 -1.11
N VAL A 347 -9.22 -12.77 -0.88
CA VAL A 347 -8.67 -13.64 -1.91
C VAL A 347 -9.31 -15.03 -1.80
N ASP A 348 -9.80 -15.53 -2.92
CA ASP A 348 -10.18 -16.92 -3.06
C ASP A 348 -8.98 -17.72 -3.60
N LEU A 349 -8.61 -18.80 -2.91
CA LEU A 349 -7.52 -19.68 -3.33
C LEU A 349 -8.06 -20.94 -4.01
N LEU A 350 -7.53 -21.24 -5.19
CA LEU A 350 -7.78 -22.45 -5.96
C LEU A 350 -6.49 -23.26 -6.13
N SER A 351 -6.64 -24.54 -6.46
CA SER A 351 -5.58 -25.43 -6.93
C SER A 351 -6.20 -26.34 -7.98
N ASP A 352 -5.68 -26.30 -9.20
CA ASP A 352 -6.22 -27.01 -10.38
C ASP A 352 -7.72 -26.70 -10.63
N GLY A 353 -8.10 -25.44 -10.48
CA GLY A 353 -9.46 -24.94 -10.67
C GLY A 353 -10.44 -25.25 -9.53
N GLU A 354 -10.02 -26.01 -8.52
CA GLU A 354 -10.85 -26.37 -7.37
C GLU A 354 -10.48 -25.52 -6.15
N PRO A 355 -11.46 -25.05 -5.35
CA PRO A 355 -11.17 -24.31 -4.13
C PRO A 355 -10.22 -25.08 -3.21
N VAL A 356 -9.12 -24.43 -2.82
CA VAL A 356 -8.23 -24.96 -1.80
C VAL A 356 -9.03 -25.04 -0.52
N ARG A 357 -9.50 -26.25 -0.20
CA ARG A 357 -10.13 -26.50 1.09
C ARG A 357 -9.05 -26.40 2.16
N LEU A 358 -9.32 -25.55 3.15
CA LEU A 358 -8.77 -25.59 4.51
C LEU A 358 -8.31 -27.03 4.83
N SER A 359 -7.01 -27.22 5.06
CA SER A 359 -6.34 -28.50 4.78
C SER A 359 -6.95 -29.73 5.47
N LYS A 360 -6.60 -30.91 4.93
CA LYS A 360 -6.97 -32.28 5.38
C LYS A 360 -6.53 -32.63 6.82
N ARG A 361 -5.98 -31.68 7.59
CA ARG A 361 -5.61 -31.83 9.00
C ARG A 361 -6.37 -30.77 9.80
N ALA A 362 -7.51 -31.16 10.36
CA ALA A 362 -8.26 -30.42 11.38
C ALA A 362 -8.81 -29.01 11.02
N GLY A 363 -9.05 -28.68 9.75
CA GLY A 363 -10.03 -27.65 9.39
C GLY A 363 -9.64 -26.19 9.68
N THR A 364 -8.36 -25.87 9.75
CA THR A 364 -7.86 -24.50 9.94
C THR A 364 -7.40 -23.85 8.64
N VAL A 365 -7.42 -22.52 8.65
CA VAL A 365 -7.07 -21.57 7.58
C VAL A 365 -5.76 -21.95 6.88
N VAL A 366 -5.69 -21.77 5.55
CA VAL A 366 -4.44 -21.96 4.79
C VAL A 366 -3.38 -21.01 5.34
N GLU A 367 -2.21 -21.55 5.71
CA GLU A 367 -1.12 -20.74 6.25
C GLU A 367 -0.35 -20.05 5.13
N LEU A 368 0.26 -18.89 5.41
CA LEU A 368 1.13 -18.21 4.45
C LEU A 368 2.35 -19.07 4.10
N ARG A 369 2.86 -19.86 5.06
CA ARG A 369 3.97 -20.80 4.85
C ARG A 369 3.63 -21.82 3.76
N ASP A 370 2.42 -22.38 3.75
CA ASP A 370 1.98 -23.33 2.74
C ASP A 370 2.02 -22.72 1.32
N ILE A 371 1.65 -21.44 1.18
CA ILE A 371 1.73 -20.73 -0.10
C ILE A 371 3.18 -20.56 -0.54
N VAL A 372 4.06 -20.16 0.37
CA VAL A 372 5.49 -19.98 0.08
C VAL A 372 6.13 -21.30 -0.33
N ASP A 373 5.82 -22.38 0.37
CA ASP A 373 6.35 -23.71 0.07
C ASP A 373 5.85 -24.25 -1.28
N GLU A 374 4.59 -23.98 -1.64
CA GLU A 374 3.99 -24.47 -2.88
C GLU A 374 4.46 -23.69 -4.12
N VAL A 375 4.45 -22.36 -4.08
CA VAL A 375 4.69 -21.53 -5.29
C VAL A 375 5.91 -20.62 -5.22
N GLY A 376 6.50 -20.45 -4.04
CA GLY A 376 7.59 -19.51 -3.80
C GLY A 376 7.14 -18.06 -3.56
N ALA A 377 7.91 -17.34 -2.75
CA ALA A 377 7.57 -15.98 -2.33
C ALA A 377 7.42 -14.99 -3.51
N ASP A 378 8.38 -14.94 -4.43
CA ASP A 378 8.35 -14.01 -5.56
C ASP A 378 7.11 -14.20 -6.44
N ALA A 379 6.73 -15.45 -6.69
CA ALA A 379 5.59 -15.78 -7.54
C ALA A 379 4.26 -15.44 -6.88
N ALA A 380 4.11 -15.76 -5.59
CA ALA A 380 2.94 -15.38 -4.83
C ALA A 380 2.80 -13.86 -4.74
N ARG A 381 3.88 -13.15 -4.39
CA ARG A 381 3.89 -11.68 -4.27
C ARG A 381 3.51 -11.00 -5.57
N LEU A 382 4.17 -11.34 -6.67
CA LEU A 382 3.89 -10.71 -7.95
C LEU A 382 2.44 -11.00 -8.38
N THR A 383 1.95 -12.23 -8.21
CA THR A 383 0.55 -12.58 -8.49
C THR A 383 -0.44 -11.71 -7.74
N TYR A 384 -0.21 -11.45 -6.44
CA TYR A 384 -1.07 -10.56 -5.65
C TYR A 384 -1.04 -9.10 -6.11
N LEU A 385 0.06 -8.66 -6.72
CA LEU A 385 0.27 -7.28 -7.18
C LEU A 385 -0.22 -7.03 -8.61
N LEU A 386 -0.57 -8.07 -9.38
CA LEU A 386 -1.05 -7.93 -10.76
C LEU A 386 -2.48 -7.37 -10.87
N GLN A 387 -3.24 -7.39 -9.78
CA GLN A 387 -4.62 -6.89 -9.74
C GLN A 387 -4.78 -5.87 -8.62
N SER A 388 -5.64 -4.87 -8.84
CA SER A 388 -5.96 -3.87 -7.82
C SER A 388 -6.47 -4.51 -6.54
N ILE A 389 -5.92 -4.08 -5.39
CA ILE A 389 -6.28 -4.55 -4.05
C ILE A 389 -7.77 -4.34 -3.71
N ASP A 390 -8.42 -3.37 -4.38
CA ASP A 390 -9.83 -3.01 -4.19
C ASP A 390 -10.79 -3.99 -4.86
N SER A 391 -10.28 -4.94 -5.64
CA SER A 391 -11.06 -5.99 -6.29
C SER A 391 -10.80 -7.35 -5.65
N ARG A 392 -11.86 -8.18 -5.54
CA ARG A 392 -11.70 -9.59 -5.18
C ARG A 392 -10.82 -10.28 -6.20
N GLN A 393 -9.91 -11.11 -5.72
CA GLN A 393 -8.97 -11.84 -6.55
C GLN A 393 -9.15 -13.33 -6.32
N THR A 394 -9.11 -14.11 -7.39
CA THR A 394 -9.02 -15.56 -7.33
C THR A 394 -7.61 -15.96 -7.78
N VAL A 395 -6.89 -16.72 -6.96
CA VAL A 395 -5.53 -17.17 -7.25
C VAL A 395 -5.50 -18.69 -7.31
N ASP A 396 -5.13 -19.24 -8.46
CA ASP A 396 -4.86 -20.68 -8.59
C ASP A 396 -3.38 -20.97 -8.34
N LEU A 397 -3.08 -21.65 -7.24
CA LEU A 397 -1.70 -21.95 -6.84
C LEU A 397 -0.99 -22.86 -7.84
N ALA A 398 -1.70 -23.76 -8.52
CA ALA A 398 -1.10 -24.65 -9.52
C ALA A 398 -0.70 -23.87 -10.79
N GLU A 399 -1.49 -22.87 -11.17
CA GLU A 399 -1.16 -21.97 -12.27
C GLU A 399 0.08 -21.12 -11.94
N VAL A 400 0.14 -20.57 -10.72
CA VAL A 400 1.26 -19.75 -10.25
C VAL A 400 2.57 -20.56 -10.14
N ALA A 401 2.48 -21.85 -9.75
CA ALA A 401 3.63 -22.75 -9.74
C ALA A 401 4.10 -23.17 -11.14
N SER A 402 3.27 -23.01 -12.17
CA SER A 402 3.57 -23.48 -13.51
C SER A 402 4.73 -22.70 -14.15
N GLN A 403 5.61 -23.41 -14.85
CA GLN A 403 6.72 -22.82 -15.62
C GLN A 403 6.31 -22.51 -17.08
N GLY A 404 5.05 -22.12 -17.26
CA GLY A 404 4.51 -21.73 -18.56
C GLY A 404 4.82 -20.28 -18.90
N MET A 405 4.94 -19.95 -20.19
CA MET A 405 5.12 -18.55 -20.63
C MET A 405 3.87 -17.68 -20.39
N ASP A 406 2.71 -18.31 -20.16
CA ASP A 406 1.48 -17.64 -19.77
C ASP A 406 1.50 -17.21 -18.29
N ASN A 407 2.41 -17.77 -17.48
CA ASN A 407 2.65 -17.31 -16.11
C ASN A 407 3.51 -16.03 -16.13
N PRO A 408 2.96 -14.87 -15.72
CA PRO A 408 3.67 -13.60 -15.77
C PRO A 408 4.93 -13.56 -14.90
N VAL A 409 4.95 -14.31 -13.80
CA VAL A 409 6.13 -14.41 -12.91
C VAL A 409 7.26 -15.12 -13.63
N PHE A 410 6.98 -16.32 -14.12
CA PHE A 410 7.97 -17.12 -14.84
C PHE A 410 8.47 -16.39 -16.09
N TYR A 411 7.59 -15.66 -16.78
CA TYR A 411 7.96 -14.83 -17.92
C TYR A 411 9.02 -13.78 -17.56
N VAL A 412 8.81 -13.01 -16.49
CA VAL A 412 9.76 -11.96 -16.06
C VAL A 412 11.09 -12.57 -15.61
N GLN A 413 11.05 -13.64 -14.82
CA GLN A 413 12.27 -14.33 -14.35
C GLN A 413 13.07 -14.92 -15.52
N MET A 414 12.40 -15.54 -16.49
CA MET A 414 13.02 -16.09 -17.69
C MET A 414 13.63 -14.99 -18.57
N ALA A 415 12.94 -13.86 -18.73
CA ALA A 415 13.46 -12.71 -19.46
C ALA A 415 14.74 -12.18 -18.78
N HIS A 416 14.71 -11.99 -17.46
CA HIS A 416 15.88 -11.58 -16.68
C HIS A 416 17.06 -12.55 -16.85
N ALA A 417 16.82 -13.85 -16.70
CA ALA A 417 17.85 -14.88 -16.86
C ALA A 417 18.46 -14.89 -18.27
N ARG A 418 17.64 -14.71 -19.32
CA ARG A 418 18.12 -14.61 -20.71
C ARG A 418 18.97 -13.37 -20.94
N ILE A 419 18.56 -12.21 -20.41
CA ILE A 419 19.33 -10.96 -20.53
C ILE A 419 20.70 -11.11 -19.84
N HIS A 420 20.73 -11.68 -18.63
CA HIS A 420 22.00 -12.00 -17.95
C HIS A 420 22.84 -13.05 -18.68
N GLY A 421 22.21 -14.02 -19.35
CA GLY A 421 22.89 -15.03 -20.15
C GLY A 421 23.62 -14.44 -21.36
N ILE A 422 23.11 -13.34 -21.94
CA ILE A 422 23.78 -12.61 -23.04
C ILE A 422 25.04 -11.88 -22.54
N ALA A 423 25.05 -11.45 -21.28
CA ALA A 423 26.16 -10.70 -20.69
C ALA A 423 27.31 -11.58 -20.16
N ARG A 424 27.23 -12.92 -20.30
CA ARG A 424 28.24 -13.88 -19.84
C ARG A 424 29.19 -14.35 -20.92
#